data_AF-A0A8B9UCX7-F1
#
_entry.id   AF-A0A8B9UCX7-F1
#
_cell.length_a   1.000
_cell.length_b   1.000
_cell.length_c   1.000
_cell.angle_alpha   90.00
_cell.angle_beta   90.00
_cell.angle_gamma   90.00
#
_symmetry.space_group_name_H-M   'P 1'
#
loop_
_entity.id
_entity.type
_entity.pdbx_description
1 polymer ?
#
loop_
_entity_poly.entity_id
_entity_poly.type
_entity_poly.pdbx_seq_one_letter_code
_entity_poly.pdbx_strand_id
1 'polypeptide(L)' 'MVMKNPDVQFCGYCITHPSESKINFRIQTRGSLPAVEPFRKGLTDLMGVCQHVLNTFEKSMKEYRAQREEEMQ' A
#
# COMPACT_ATOMS: atom_id res chain seq x y z
N MET A 1 -1.54 -0.85 5.50
CA MET A 1 -2.77 -0.04 5.41
C MET A 1 -3.89 -0.55 6.31
N VAL A 2 -4.19 -1.87 6.34
CA VAL A 2 -5.29 -2.42 7.17
C VAL A 2 -5.18 -2.07 8.67
N MET A 3 -4.01 -2.23 9.31
CA MET A 3 -3.80 -1.84 10.73
C MET A 3 -3.96 -0.35 11.03
N LYS A 4 -3.94 0.52 10.02
CA LYS A 4 -4.16 1.96 10.22
C LYS A 4 -5.65 2.28 10.40
N ASN A 5 -6.54 1.35 10.10
CA ASN A 5 -7.96 1.51 10.35
C ASN A 5 -8.25 1.32 11.87
N PRO A 6 -8.85 2.30 12.58
CA PRO A 6 -9.13 2.21 14.01
C PRO A 6 -10.10 1.07 14.37
N ASP A 7 -10.93 0.61 13.43
CA ASP A 7 -11.88 -0.48 13.64
C ASP A 7 -11.20 -1.87 13.66
N VAL A 8 -9.93 -1.94 13.27
CA VAL A 8 -9.14 -3.19 13.29
C VAL A 8 -8.51 -3.37 14.66
N GLN A 9 -8.82 -4.50 15.30
CA GLN A 9 -8.23 -4.91 16.57
C GLN A 9 -6.90 -5.63 16.36
N PHE A 10 -6.87 -6.53 15.37
CA PHE A 10 -5.73 -7.36 15.06
C PHE A 10 -5.64 -7.58 13.54
N CYS A 11 -4.43 -7.53 13.02
CA CYS A 11 -4.13 -7.93 11.66
C CYS A 11 -2.75 -8.58 11.62
N GLY A 12 -2.63 -9.74 10.99
CA GLY A 12 -1.37 -10.45 10.84
C GLY A 12 -1.37 -11.35 9.62
N TYR A 13 -0.19 -11.71 9.15
CA TYR A 13 -0.02 -12.67 8.07
C TYR A 13 0.99 -13.76 8.45
N CYS A 14 0.82 -14.93 7.85
CA CYS A 14 1.72 -16.07 8.02
C CYS A 14 1.87 -16.77 6.67
N ILE A 15 3.11 -17.13 6.31
CA ILE A 15 3.38 -18.02 5.17
C ILE A 15 3.16 -19.45 5.65
N THR A 16 2.29 -20.21 4.98
CA THR A 16 1.95 -21.57 5.40
C THR A 16 3.15 -22.50 5.35
N HIS A 17 3.94 -22.42 4.28
CA HIS A 17 5.20 -23.14 4.10
C HIS A 17 6.05 -22.41 3.06
N PRO A 18 7.39 -22.29 3.19
CA PRO A 18 8.22 -21.53 2.23
C PRO A 18 8.12 -22.00 0.78
N SER A 19 7.83 -23.28 0.56
CA SER A 19 7.64 -23.84 -0.79
C SER A 19 6.26 -23.55 -1.40
N GLU A 20 5.29 -23.08 -0.60
CA GLU A 20 3.97 -22.70 -1.10
C GLU A 20 3.86 -21.17 -1.20
N SER A 21 3.47 -20.68 -2.36
CA SER A 21 3.18 -19.25 -2.57
C SER A 21 1.78 -18.88 -2.04
N LYS A 22 1.53 -19.16 -0.75
CA LYS A 22 0.27 -18.86 -0.06
C LYS A 22 0.53 -18.21 1.28
N ILE A 23 -0.35 -17.29 1.65
CA ILE A 23 -0.36 -16.65 2.96
C ILE A 23 -1.73 -16.79 3.62
N ASN A 24 -1.74 -16.96 4.92
CA ASN A 24 -2.93 -16.78 5.75
C ASN A 24 -2.93 -15.34 6.25
N PHE A 25 -3.94 -14.57 5.85
CA PHE A 25 -4.11 -13.18 6.28
C PHE A 25 -5.28 -13.10 7.26
N ARG A 26 -4.99 -12.83 8.53
CA ARG A 26 -5.99 -12.78 9.60
C ARG A 26 -6.28 -11.34 9.98
N ILE A 27 -7.55 -10.96 9.94
CA ILE A 27 -8.06 -9.66 10.39
C ILE A 27 -9.13 -9.91 11.45
N GLN A 28 -9.10 -9.15 12.54
CA GLN A 28 -10.17 -9.09 13.55
C GLN A 28 -10.57 -7.63 13.73
N THR A 29 -11.88 -7.36 13.65
CA THR A 29 -12.47 -6.03 13.87
C THR A 29 -13.00 -5.93 15.30
N ARG A 30 -13.02 -4.71 15.85
CA ARG A 30 -13.45 -4.45 17.24
C ARG A 30 -14.97 -4.53 17.44
N GLY A 31 -15.76 -4.50 16.37
CA GLY A 31 -17.22 -4.44 16.41
C GLY A 31 -17.89 -5.35 15.39
N SER A 32 -19.14 -5.04 15.04
CA SER A 32 -19.94 -5.80 14.07
C SER A 32 -19.53 -5.61 12.61
N LEU A 33 -18.56 -4.71 12.34
CA LEU A 33 -18.11 -4.40 10.99
C LEU A 33 -17.41 -5.63 10.37
N PRO A 34 -17.86 -6.12 9.20
CA PRO A 34 -17.23 -7.26 8.54
C PRO A 34 -15.78 -6.96 8.18
N ALA A 35 -14.87 -7.90 8.45
CA ALA A 35 -13.44 -7.73 8.18
C ALA A 35 -13.08 -7.55 6.69
N VAL A 36 -14.01 -7.82 5.78
CA VAL A 36 -13.87 -7.58 4.34
C VAL A 36 -13.79 -6.08 4.02
N GLU A 37 -14.50 -5.24 4.77
CA GLU A 37 -14.51 -3.78 4.56
C GLU A 37 -13.15 -3.13 4.84
N PRO A 38 -12.51 -3.31 6.01
CA PRO A 38 -11.17 -2.76 6.26
C PRO A 38 -10.11 -3.40 5.36
N PHE A 39 -10.33 -4.63 4.88
CA PHE A 39 -9.46 -5.25 3.89
C PHE A 39 -9.51 -4.52 2.54
N ARG A 40 -10.72 -4.33 1.99
CA ARG A 40 -10.93 -3.58 0.75
C ARG A 40 -10.39 -2.16 0.85
N LYS A 41 -10.74 -1.44 1.91
CA LYS A 41 -10.25 -0.08 2.16
C LYS A 41 -8.72 -0.06 2.23
N GLY A 42 -8.12 -1.00 2.95
CA GLY A 42 -6.66 -1.11 3.05
C GLY A 42 -5.96 -1.35 1.70
N LEU A 43 -6.57 -2.10 0.79
CA LEU A 43 -6.05 -2.29 -0.56
C LEU A 43 -6.14 -1.01 -1.38
N THR A 44 -7.30 -0.33 -1.37
CA THR A 44 -7.48 0.95 -2.08
C THR A 44 -6.53 2.03 -1.56
N ASP A 45 -6.37 2.14 -0.23
CA ASP A 45 -5.43 3.09 0.38
C ASP A 45 -3.99 2.80 -0.06
N LEU A 46 -3.59 1.51 -0.15
CA LEU A 46 -2.25 1.13 -0.60
C LEU A 46 -2.03 1.50 -2.06
N MET A 47 -3.00 1.24 -2.93
CA MET A 47 -2.94 1.64 -4.33
C MET A 47 -2.80 3.17 -4.47
N GLY A 48 -3.56 3.94 -3.69
CA GLY A 48 -3.47 5.40 -3.67
C GLY A 48 -2.08 5.90 -3.28
N VAL A 49 -1.45 5.28 -2.27
CA VAL A 49 -0.07 5.62 -1.88
C VAL A 49 0.92 5.30 -3.00
N CYS A 50 0.83 4.12 -3.61
CA CYS A 50 1.72 3.76 -4.73
C CYS A 50 1.56 4.73 -5.90
N GLN A 51 0.34 5.14 -6.24
CA GLN A 51 0.09 6.12 -7.30
C GLN A 51 0.70 7.48 -6.96
N HIS A 52 0.56 7.94 -5.72
CA HIS A 52 1.14 9.21 -5.29
C HIS A 52 2.68 9.18 -5.36
N VAL A 53 3.30 8.09 -4.91
CA VAL A 53 4.76 7.90 -4.99
C VAL A 53 5.22 7.91 -6.44
N LEU A 54 4.54 7.19 -7.34
CA LEU A 54 4.87 7.16 -8.76
C LEU A 54 4.79 8.55 -9.40
N ASN A 55 3.67 9.25 -9.20
CA ASN A 55 3.47 10.58 -9.79
C ASN A 55 4.53 11.58 -9.31
N THR A 56 4.87 11.52 -8.02
CA THR A 56 5.88 12.41 -7.42
C THR A 56 7.26 12.09 -8.01
N PHE A 57 7.60 10.82 -8.12
CA PHE A 57 8.87 10.38 -8.71
C PHE A 57 8.99 10.80 -10.17
N GLU A 58 7.95 10.55 -10.99
CA GLU A 58 7.94 10.94 -12.41
C GLU A 58 8.06 12.45 -12.59
N LYS A 59 7.38 13.24 -11.74
CA LYS A 59 7.48 14.70 -11.74
C LYS A 59 8.92 15.14 -11.45
N SER A 60 9.51 14.68 -10.34
CA SER A 60 10.87 15.05 -9.96
C SER A 60 11.90 14.60 -11.01
N MET A 61 11.72 13.42 -11.62
CA MET A 61 12.60 12.95 -12.70
C MET A 61 12.50 13.79 -13.96
N LYS A 62 11.29 14.26 -14.31
CA LYS A 62 11.08 15.15 -15.45
C LYS A 62 11.75 16.51 -15.22
N GLU A 63 11.55 17.08 -14.04
CA GLU A 63 12.19 18.35 -13.64
C GLU A 63 13.72 18.24 -13.68
N TYR A 64 14.27 17.16 -13.12
CA TYR A 64 15.72 16.91 -13.15
C TYR A 64 16.27 16.76 -14.57
N ARG A 65 15.59 16.02 -15.45
CA ARG A 65 16.01 15.86 -16.84
C ARG A 65 16.00 17.18 -17.60
N ALA A 66 14.96 18.00 -17.41
CA ALA A 66 14.86 19.32 -18.03
C ALA A 66 16.01 20.24 -17.57
N GLN A 67 16.29 20.32 -16.26
CA GLN A 67 17.40 21.11 -15.72
C GLN A 67 18.75 20.67 -16.30
N ARG A 68 18.99 19.36 -16.41
CA ARG A 68 20.23 18.84 -17.00
C ARG A 68 20.39 19.11 -18.49
N GLU A 69 19.30 19.15 -19.23
CA GLU A 69 19.30 19.50 -20.65
C GLU A 69 19.62 20.99 -20.84
N GLU A 70 19.09 21.86 -19.98
CA GLU A 70 19.41 23.29 -19.93
C GLU A 70 20.87 23.55 -19.55
N GLU A 71 21.44 22.79 -18.61
CA GLU A 71 22.87 22.91 -18.21
C GLU A 71 23.86 22.44 -19.30
N MET A 72 23.41 21.63 -20.26
CA MET A 72 24.24 21.13 -21.37
C MET A 72 24.13 21.99 -22.65
N GLN A 73 23.25 23.00 -22.66
CA GLN A 73 23.12 23.99 -23.73
C GLN A 73 23.93 25.26 -23.44
#